data_AF-A0A3C1Q9Y0-F1
#
_entry.id   AF-A0A3C1Q9Y0-F1
#
_cell.length_a   1.000
_cell.length_b   1.000
_cell.length_c   1.000
_cell.angle_alpha   90.00
_cell.angle_beta   90.00
_cell.angle_gamma   90.00
#
_symmetry.space_group_name_H-M   'P 1'
#
loop_
_entity.id
_entity.type
_entity.pdbx_description
1 polymer ?
#
loop_
_entity_poly.entity_id
_entity_poly.type
_entity_poly.pdbx_seq_one_letter_code
_entity_poly.pdbx_strand_id
1 'polypeptide(L)'
;RWVLLRMKQRVVPAPPFAHWQLGWQWIWGLIAGIILLYVGQWMDIESISAVGRNVTMGFTLLYTVQGIAIIWHFFVKRKLPKFVAVIVIILVYMTPPLNLLIPIAGVLDTWLDFRNLAAQ
;
A
#
# COMPACT_ATOMS: atom_id res chain seq x y z
N ARG A 1 -21.75 7.21 -5.92
CA ARG A 1 -21.91 8.32 -6.88
C ARG A 1 -23.35 8.81 -6.99
N TRP A 2 -24.32 7.95 -7.29
CA TRP A 2 -25.73 8.32 -7.51
C TRP A 2 -26.47 8.94 -6.30
N VAL A 3 -26.20 8.46 -5.09
CA VAL A 3 -26.80 9.01 -3.85
C VAL A 3 -26.28 10.43 -3.55
N LEU A 4 -24.97 10.66 -3.72
CA LEU A 4 -24.33 11.97 -3.46
C LEU A 4 -24.75 13.06 -4.45
N LEU A 5 -25.00 12.68 -5.72
CA LEU A 5 -25.49 13.61 -6.75
C LEU A 5 -26.90 14.14 -6.43
N ARG A 6 -27.75 13.36 -5.75
CA ARG A 6 -29.07 13.84 -5.29
C ARG A 6 -28.97 14.89 -4.18
N MET A 7 -27.89 14.90 -3.40
CA MET A 7 -27.72 15.81 -2.26
C MET A 7 -27.11 17.17 -2.65
N LYS A 8 -26.95 17.47 -3.94
CA LYS A 8 -26.31 18.71 -4.47
C LYS A 8 -24.93 19.03 -3.87
N GLN A 9 -24.28 18.06 -3.23
CA GLN A 9 -22.93 18.27 -2.73
C GLN A 9 -21.93 18.17 -3.87
N ARG A 10 -20.98 19.10 -3.91
CA ARG A 10 -19.83 19.04 -4.81
C ARG A 10 -18.96 17.86 -4.38
N VAL A 11 -19.15 16.73 -5.05
CA VAL A 11 -18.34 15.53 -4.79
C VAL A 11 -16.98 15.76 -5.46
N VAL A 12 -15.95 15.98 -4.65
CA VAL A 12 -14.57 15.91 -5.14
C VAL A 12 -14.36 14.47 -5.61
N PRO A 13 -14.07 14.23 -6.90
CA PRO A 13 -13.83 12.87 -7.37
C PRO A 13 -12.61 12.29 -6.65
N ALA A 14 -12.72 11.04 -6.22
CA ALA A 14 -11.57 10.35 -5.64
C ALA A 14 -10.39 10.37 -6.63
N PRO A 15 -9.15 10.57 -6.15
CA PRO A 15 -8.00 10.60 -7.02
C PRO A 15 -7.89 9.27 -7.78
N PRO A 16 -7.42 9.28 -9.04
CA PRO A 16 -7.17 8.05 -9.78
C PRO A 16 -6.25 7.13 -8.99
N PHE A 17 -6.43 5.82 -9.10
CA PHE A 17 -5.65 4.82 -8.35
C PHE A 17 -4.12 5.01 -8.48
N ALA A 18 -3.65 5.47 -9.65
CA ALA A 18 -2.26 5.87 -9.91
C ALA A 18 -1.70 6.96 -8.97
N HIS A 19 -2.56 7.67 -8.24
CA HIS A 19 -2.22 8.76 -7.33
C HIS A 19 -2.51 8.41 -5.86
N TRP A 20 -2.92 7.18 -5.55
CA TRP A 20 -3.12 6.75 -4.16
C TRP A 20 -1.78 6.61 -3.46
N GLN A 21 -1.52 7.44 -2.46
CA GLN A 21 -0.26 7.51 -1.73
C GLN A 21 -0.56 7.69 -0.25
N LEU A 22 0.13 6.92 0.60
CA LEU A 22 0.06 7.12 2.05
C LEU A 22 1.07 8.18 2.46
N GLY A 23 0.71 9.01 3.45
CA GLY A 23 1.64 9.94 4.07
C GLY A 23 2.71 9.22 4.89
N TRP A 24 3.85 9.88 5.11
CA TRP A 24 4.98 9.32 5.85
C TRP A 24 4.61 8.88 7.28
N GLN A 25 3.61 9.49 7.91
CA GLN A 25 3.18 9.17 9.28
C GLN A 25 2.64 7.74 9.41
N TRP A 26 2.15 7.15 8.32
CA TRP A 26 1.56 5.80 8.33
C TRP A 26 2.59 4.71 8.63
N ILE A 27 3.88 5.00 8.46
CA ILE A 27 4.95 4.03 8.73
C ILE A 27 5.03 3.64 10.20
N TRP A 28 4.68 4.56 11.09
CA TRP A 28 4.67 4.30 12.53
C TRP A 28 3.71 3.20 12.91
N GLY A 29 2.61 3.02 12.19
CA GLY A 29 1.68 1.93 12.45
C GLY A 29 2.25 0.56 12.13
N LEU A 30 3.01 0.43 11.04
CA LEU A 30 3.73 -0.80 10.71
C LEU A 30 4.84 -1.08 11.73
N ILE A 31 5.62 -0.06 12.09
CA ILE A 31 6.69 -0.16 13.09
C ILE A 31 6.10 -0.58 14.44
N ALA A 32 5.02 0.06 14.90
CA ALA A 32 4.35 -0.28 16.14
C ALA A 32 3.83 -1.71 16.13
N GLY A 33 3.17 -2.16 15.05
CA GLY A 33 2.69 -3.54 14.93
C GLY A 33 3.81 -4.58 15.04
N ILE A 34 4.95 -4.32 14.38
CA ILE A 34 6.12 -5.19 14.43
C ILE A 34 6.71 -5.23 15.85
N ILE A 35 6.84 -4.07 16.52
CA ILE A 35 7.32 -3.99 17.91
C ILE A 35 6.38 -4.78 18.83
N LEU A 36 5.07 -4.54 18.76
CA LEU A 36 4.05 -5.26 19.53
C LEU A 36 4.15 -6.78 19.33
N LEU A 37 4.33 -7.22 18.09
CA LEU A 37 4.47 -8.64 17.76
C LEU A 37 5.67 -9.27 18.49
N TYR A 38 6.86 -8.68 18.32
CA TYR A 38 8.09 -9.23 18.90
C TYR A 38 8.17 -9.07 20.42
N VAL A 39 7.66 -7.96 20.98
CA VAL A 39 7.57 -7.78 22.43
C VAL A 39 6.63 -8.81 23.04
N GLY A 40 5.46 -9.03 22.43
CA GLY A 40 4.52 -10.05 22.89
C GLY A 40 5.12 -11.47 22.84
N GLN A 41 5.88 -11.79 21.79
CA GLN A 41 6.60 -13.06 21.70
C GLN A 41 7.71 -13.19 22.74
N TRP A 42 8.49 -12.14 22.96
CA TRP A 42 9.60 -12.14 23.92
C TRP A 42 9.12 -12.25 25.37
N MET A 43 7.98 -11.64 25.70
CA MET A 43 7.34 -11.72 27.02
C MET A 43 6.44 -12.95 27.19
N ASP A 44 6.27 -13.78 26.15
CA ASP A 44 5.34 -14.92 26.11
C ASP A 44 3.87 -14.54 26.42
N ILE A 45 3.45 -13.34 25.99
CA ILE A 45 2.08 -12.84 26.15
C ILE A 45 1.35 -12.94 24.81
N GLU A 46 0.54 -13.99 24.67
CA GLU A 46 -0.15 -14.33 23.42
C GLU A 46 -1.03 -13.17 22.91
N SER A 47 -1.81 -12.53 23.78
CA SER A 47 -2.72 -11.43 23.40
C SER A 47 -1.98 -10.25 22.76
N ILE A 48 -0.82 -9.86 23.30
CA ILE A 48 0.01 -8.78 22.76
C ILE A 48 0.57 -9.19 21.39
N SER A 49 1.09 -10.41 21.28
CA SER A 49 1.63 -10.93 20.02
C SER A 49 0.54 -11.03 18.93
N ALA A 50 -0.70 -11.38 19.31
CA ALA A 50 -1.83 -11.46 18.40
C ALA A 50 -2.26 -10.08 17.90
N VAL A 51 -2.31 -9.07 18.78
CA VAL A 51 -2.57 -7.67 18.39
C VAL A 51 -1.49 -7.19 17.42
N GLY A 52 -0.20 -7.38 17.78
CA GLY A 52 0.92 -7.00 16.92
C GLY A 52 0.82 -7.63 15.54
N ARG A 53 0.53 -8.93 15.47
CA ARG A 53 0.36 -9.67 14.20
C ARG A 53 -0.75 -9.10 13.33
N ASN A 54 -1.93 -8.82 13.90
CA ASN A 54 -3.05 -8.27 13.15
C ASN A 54 -2.77 -6.85 12.65
N VAL A 55 -2.16 -6.01 13.49
CA VAL A 55 -1.72 -4.67 13.09
C VAL A 55 -0.72 -4.76 11.94
N THR A 56 0.33 -5.56 12.08
CA THR A 56 1.32 -5.77 11.02
C THR A 56 0.67 -6.26 9.72
N MET A 57 -0.21 -7.28 9.78
CA MET A 57 -0.92 -7.79 8.61
C MET A 57 -1.76 -6.71 7.92
N GLY A 58 -2.49 -5.90 8.70
CA GLY A 58 -3.28 -4.78 8.18
C GLY A 58 -2.42 -3.75 7.46
N PHE A 59 -1.30 -3.35 8.05
CA PHE A 59 -0.37 -2.41 7.42
C PHE A 59 0.34 -3.01 6.20
N THR A 60 0.74 -4.28 6.24
CA THR A 60 1.30 -4.98 5.06
C THR A 60 0.32 -4.98 3.90
N LEU A 61 -0.99 -5.18 4.16
CA LEU A 61 -2.01 -5.09 3.12
C LEU A 61 -2.11 -3.66 2.55
N LEU A 62 -2.14 -2.64 3.42
CA LEU A 62 -2.15 -1.24 3.00
C LEU A 62 -0.95 -0.90 2.11
N TYR A 63 0.26 -1.31 2.51
CA TYR A 63 1.46 -1.10 1.72
C TYR A 63 1.50 -1.93 0.44
N THR A 64 0.87 -3.10 0.42
CA THR A 64 0.70 -3.87 -0.82
C THR A 64 -0.16 -3.09 -1.82
N VAL A 65 -1.29 -2.50 -1.36
CA VAL A 65 -2.14 -1.65 -2.20
C VAL A 65 -1.36 -0.44 -2.73
N GLN A 66 -0.54 0.20 -1.89
CA GLN A 66 0.33 1.29 -2.31
C GLN A 66 1.38 0.84 -3.34
N GLY A 67 2.02 -0.31 -3.13
CA GLY A 67 2.94 -0.93 -4.09
C GLY A 67 2.31 -1.16 -5.46
N ILE A 68 1.09 -1.70 -5.48
CA ILE A 68 0.31 -1.90 -6.71
C ILE A 68 -0.01 -0.55 -7.37
N ALA A 69 -0.35 0.49 -6.60
CA ALA A 69 -0.61 1.82 -7.13
C ALA A 69 0.62 2.45 -7.80
N ILE A 70 1.83 2.18 -7.29
CA ILE A 70 3.09 2.60 -7.93
C ILE A 70 3.30 1.91 -9.27
N ILE A 71 3.15 0.57 -9.32
CA ILE A 71 3.25 -0.19 -10.57
C ILE A 71 2.25 0.37 -11.59
N TRP A 72 1.01 0.57 -11.16
CA TRP A 72 -0.04 1.14 -12.00
C TRP A 72 0.31 2.56 -12.50
N HIS A 73 0.86 3.42 -11.63
CA HIS A 73 1.32 4.75 -11.99
C HIS A 73 2.35 4.70 -13.14
N PHE A 74 3.37 3.85 -13.03
CA PHE A 74 4.40 3.73 -14.07
C PHE A 74 3.83 3.24 -15.41
N PHE A 75 2.91 2.27 -15.38
CA PHE A 75 2.25 1.79 -16.59
C PHE A 75 1.42 2.88 -17.28
N VAL A 76 0.62 3.63 -16.50
CA VAL A 76 -0.18 4.76 -17.02
C VAL A 76 0.73 5.84 -17.59
N LYS A 77 1.79 6.22 -16.86
CA LYS A 77 2.74 7.25 -17.29
C LYS A 77 3.47 6.90 -18.58
N ARG A 78 3.85 5.62 -18.73
CA ARG A 78 4.51 5.09 -19.95
C ARG A 78 3.52 4.75 -21.07
N LYS A 79 2.23 5.03 -20.91
CA LYS A 79 1.14 4.70 -21.86
C LYS A 79 1.10 3.20 -22.22
N LEU A 80 1.51 2.33 -21.30
CA LEU A 80 1.46 0.89 -21.48
C LEU A 80 0.02 0.36 -21.31
N PRO A 81 -0.33 -0.78 -21.93
CA PRO A 81 -1.67 -1.36 -21.79
C PRO A 81 -1.94 -1.78 -20.34
N LYS A 82 -3.09 -1.36 -19.81
CA LYS A 82 -3.51 -1.63 -18.42
C LYS A 82 -3.58 -3.12 -18.09
N PHE A 83 -3.96 -3.96 -19.06
CA PHE A 83 -4.02 -5.41 -18.87
C PHE A 83 -2.64 -6.02 -18.60
N VAL A 84 -1.58 -5.48 -19.22
CA VAL A 84 -0.19 -5.92 -18.95
C VAL A 84 0.22 -5.57 -17.51
N ALA A 85 -0.21 -4.40 -17.01
CA ALA A 85 0.03 -4.04 -15.60
C ALA A 85 -0.57 -5.07 -14.65
N VAL A 86 -1.82 -5.49 -14.91
CA VAL A 86 -2.52 -6.51 -14.11
C VAL A 86 -1.76 -7.84 -14.14
N ILE A 87 -1.32 -8.30 -15.33
CA ILE A 87 -0.53 -9.53 -15.45
C ILE A 87 0.77 -9.43 -14.63
N VAL A 88 1.50 -8.33 -14.74
CA VAL A 88 2.75 -8.11 -13.99
C VAL A 88 2.49 -8.13 -12.49
N ILE A 89 1.46 -7.43 -12.02
CA ILE A 89 1.07 -7.41 -10.60
C ILE A 89 0.78 -8.84 -10.11
N ILE A 90 -0.01 -9.61 -10.86
CA ILE A 90 -0.35 -10.99 -10.48
C ILE A 90 0.90 -11.88 -10.46
N LEU A 91 1.73 -11.83 -11.50
CA LEU A 91 2.95 -12.64 -11.59
C LEU A 91 3.91 -12.33 -10.43
N VAL A 92 4.16 -11.05 -10.15
CA VAL A 92 5.05 -10.64 -9.05
C VAL A 92 4.46 -11.08 -7.71
N TYR A 93 3.15 -10.92 -7.49
CA TYR A 93 2.50 -11.28 -6.24
C TYR A 93 2.40 -12.79 -6.00
N MET A 94 2.26 -13.60 -7.05
CA MET A 94 2.15 -15.05 -6.97
C MET A 94 3.50 -15.77 -6.87
N THR A 95 4.63 -15.07 -7.05
CA THR A 95 5.96 -15.68 -7.10
C THR A 95 6.77 -15.33 -5.84
N PRO A 96 6.89 -16.21 -4.84
CA PRO A 96 7.85 -16.01 -3.74
C PRO A 96 9.30 -16.08 -4.26
N PRO A 97 10.22 -15.23 -3.78
CA PRO A 97 10.04 -14.17 -2.77
C PRO A 97 9.65 -12.80 -3.36
N LEU A 98 9.40 -12.71 -4.68
CA LEU A 98 9.08 -11.45 -5.37
C LEU A 98 7.82 -10.76 -4.85
N ASN A 99 6.89 -11.52 -4.28
CA ASN A 99 5.69 -11.00 -3.65
C ASN A 99 5.97 -9.95 -2.56
N LEU A 100 7.12 -10.07 -1.86
CA LEU A 100 7.56 -9.11 -0.84
C LEU A 100 7.98 -7.76 -1.42
N LEU A 101 8.38 -7.72 -2.70
CA LEU A 101 8.82 -6.47 -3.34
C LEU A 101 7.68 -5.45 -3.43
N ILE A 102 6.44 -5.91 -3.55
CA ILE A 102 5.26 -5.02 -3.68
C ILE A 102 5.04 -4.19 -2.40
N PRO A 103 4.85 -4.77 -1.20
CA PRO A 103 4.71 -3.99 0.02
C PRO A 103 5.99 -3.20 0.36
N ILE A 104 7.19 -3.73 0.08
CA ILE A 104 8.44 -2.98 0.27
C ILE A 104 8.44 -1.70 -0.58
N ALA A 105 8.10 -1.79 -1.86
CA ALA A 105 7.97 -0.63 -2.73
C ALA A 105 6.94 0.37 -2.20
N GLY A 106 5.81 -0.12 -1.67
CA GLY A 106 4.80 0.70 -1.01
C GLY A 106 5.32 1.46 0.20
N VAL A 107 6.11 0.81 1.06
CA VAL A 107 6.75 1.45 2.22
C VAL A 107 7.74 2.52 1.76
N LEU A 108 8.62 2.19 0.81
CA LEU A 108 9.66 3.10 0.31
C LEU A 108 9.08 4.35 -0.35
N ASP A 109 7.93 4.25 -1.01
CA ASP A 109 7.23 5.39 -1.63
C ASP A 109 6.76 6.44 -0.61
N THR A 110 6.60 6.07 0.67
CA THR A 110 6.27 7.05 1.72
C THR A 110 7.43 7.98 2.08
N TRP A 111 8.67 7.58 1.80
CA TRP A 111 9.88 8.38 2.03
C TRP A 111 10.45 8.99 0.77
N LEU A 112 10.53 8.21 -0.31
CA LEU A 112 11.22 8.59 -1.54
C LEU A 112 10.33 9.33 -2.53
N ASP A 113 9.00 9.23 -2.38
CA ASP A 113 8.03 9.84 -3.28
C ASP A 113 8.38 9.61 -4.76
N PHE A 114 8.39 8.33 -5.15
CA PHE A 114 8.85 7.89 -6.48
C PHE A 114 8.10 8.56 -7.63
N ARG A 115 6.89 9.05 -7.35
CA ARG A 115 5.99 9.69 -8.32
C ARG A 115 6.44 11.10 -8.67
N ASN A 116 6.92 11.86 -7.69
CA ASN A 116 7.47 13.20 -7.90
C ASN A 116 8.91 13.15 -8.44
N LEU A 117 9.72 12.18 -8.00
CA LEU A 117 11.06 11.96 -8.58
C LEU A 117 11.02 11.61 -10.06
N ALA A 118 10.02 10.84 -10.50
CA ALA A 118 9.88 10.52 -11.91
C ALA A 118 9.36 11.70 -12.76
N ALA A 119 8.81 12.75 -12.15
CA ALA A 119 8.25 13.92 -12.85
C ALA A 119 9.31 14.97 -13.25
N GLN A 120 10.54 14.79 -12.79
CA GLN A 120 11.74 15.46 -13.29
C GLN A 120 12.36 14.66 -14.43
#